data_AF-A0A2E5X999-F1
#
_entry.id   AF-A0A2E5X999-F1
#
_cell.length_a   1.000
_cell.length_b   1.000
_cell.length_c   1.000
_cell.angle_alpha   90.00
_cell.angle_beta   90.00
_cell.angle_gamma   90.00
#
_symmetry.space_group_name_H-M   'P 1'
#
loop_
_entity.id
_entity.type
_entity.pdbx_description
1 polymer ?
#
loop_
_entity_poly.entity_id
_entity_poly.type
_entity_poly.pdbx_seq_one_letter_code
_entity_poly.pdbx_strand_id
1 'polypeptide(L)' 'MMGAMRVIVFALLSAVPGSILALFGYILIGRPDSWQNIQYVACYGPLFGCIALGAWYGIKVNRDEEMDA' A
#
# COMPACT_ATOMS: atom_id res chain seq x y z
N MET A 1 12.76 -18.14 6.87
CA MET A 1 12.09 -17.89 5.58
C MET A 1 10.64 -17.40 5.76
N MET A 2 9.90 -17.83 6.78
CA MET A 2 8.50 -17.40 6.99
C MET A 2 8.32 -15.88 7.21
N GLY A 3 9.25 -15.21 7.90
CA GLY A 3 9.13 -13.77 8.15
C GLY A 3 9.09 -12.92 6.86
N ALA A 4 10.03 -13.15 5.94
CA ALA A 4 10.06 -12.44 4.67
C ALA A 4 8.80 -12.72 3.82
N MET A 5 8.34 -13.97 3.77
CA MET A 5 7.12 -14.33 3.05
C MET A 5 5.89 -13.61 3.62
N ARG A 6 5.79 -13.49 4.94
CA ARG A 6 4.69 -12.78 5.60
C ARG A 6 4.68 -11.28 5.27
N VAL A 7 5.84 -10.62 5.27
CA VAL A 7 5.95 -9.21 4.84
C VAL A 7 5.44 -9.03 3.41
N ILE A 8 5.88 -9.91 2.50
CA ILE A 8 5.46 -9.88 1.08
C ILE A 8 3.95 -10.05 0.97
N VAL A 9 3.36 -11.03 1.67
CA VAL A 9 1.91 -11.27 1.65
C VAL A 9 1.12 -10.07 2.15
N PHE A 10 1.49 -9.47 3.29
CA PHE A 10 0.78 -8.30 3.80
C PHE A 10 0.93 -7.09 2.88
N ALA A 11 2.10 -6.89 2.28
CA ALA A 11 2.32 -5.83 1.30
C ALA A 11 1.43 -6.00 0.06
N LEU A 12 1.39 -7.22 -0.52
CA LEU A 12 0.58 -7.54 -1.70
C LEU A 12 -0.93 -7.42 -1.42
N LEU A 13 -1.40 -7.94 -0.29
CA LEU A 13 -2.81 -7.82 0.09
C LEU A 13 -3.22 -6.37 0.31
N SER A 14 -2.32 -5.53 0.83
CA SER A 14 -2.58 -4.10 1.05
C SER A 14 -2.63 -3.29 -0.26
N ALA A 15 -2.17 -3.85 -1.39
CA ALA A 15 -2.35 -3.21 -2.69
C ALA A 15 -3.83 -3.10 -3.09
N VAL A 16 -4.70 -4.01 -2.62
CA VAL A 16 -6.14 -3.99 -2.91
C VAL A 16 -6.81 -2.72 -2.37
N PRO A 17 -6.80 -2.43 -1.05
CA PRO A 17 -7.36 -1.19 -0.55
C PRO A 17 -6.64 0.05 -1.09
N GLY A 18 -5.32 -0.02 -1.33
CA GLY A 18 -4.57 1.07 -1.95
C GLY A 18 -5.05 1.42 -3.36
N SER A 19 -5.39 0.39 -4.17
CA SER A 19 -5.94 0.58 -5.52
C SER A 19 -7.34 1.20 -5.48
N ILE A 20 -8.17 0.79 -4.53
CA ILE A 20 -9.51 1.35 -4.32
C ILE A 20 -9.40 2.83 -3.93
N LEU A 21 -8.51 3.18 -3.01
CA LEU A 21 -8.27 4.57 -2.60
C LEU A 21 -7.73 5.42 -3.75
N ALA A 22 -6.84 4.89 -4.57
CA ALA A 22 -6.33 5.57 -5.76
C ALA A 22 -7.47 5.88 -6.76
N LEU A 23 -8.40 4.93 -6.94
CA LEU A 23 -9.59 5.14 -7.77
C LEU A 23 -10.48 6.27 -7.20
N PHE A 24 -10.71 6.30 -5.89
CA PHE A 24 -11.42 7.41 -5.26
C PHE A 24 -10.70 8.75 -5.46
N GLY A 25 -9.38 8.79 -5.32
CA GLY A 25 -8.58 9.97 -5.60
C GLY A 25 -8.76 10.46 -7.05
N TYR A 26 -8.76 9.55 -8.01
CA TYR A 26 -9.03 9.87 -9.41
C TYR A 26 -10.46 10.39 -9.64
N ILE A 27 -11.48 9.77 -9.03
CA ILE A 27 -12.88 10.20 -9.14
C ILE A 27 -13.06 11.63 -8.58
N LEU A 28 -12.37 11.97 -7.49
CA LEU A 28 -12.45 13.29 -6.85
C LEU A 28 -11.71 14.38 -7.64
N ILE A 29 -10.54 14.06 -8.21
CA ILE A 29 -9.73 15.01 -8.99
C ILE A 29 -10.30 15.19 -10.41
N GLY A 30 -10.98 14.16 -10.93
CA GLY A 30 -11.52 14.13 -12.27
C GLY A 30 -10.46 13.76 -13.32
N ARG A 31 -10.94 13.55 -14.55
CA ARG A 31 -10.09 13.23 -15.70
C ARG A 31 -9.42 14.51 -16.22
N PRO A 32 -8.08 14.62 -16.21
CA PRO A 32 -7.41 15.75 -16.84
C PRO A 32 -7.22 15.54 -18.35
N ASP A 33 -7.07 16.63 -19.09
CA ASP A 33 -6.73 16.60 -20.53
C ASP A 33 -5.27 16.19 -20.76
N SER A 34 -4.39 16.50 -19.81
CA SER A 34 -2.99 16.08 -19.79
C SER A 34 -2.58 15.67 -18.38
N TRP A 35 -1.69 14.70 -18.26
CA TRP A 35 -1.28 14.19 -16.96
C TRP A 35 -0.48 15.25 -16.18
N GLN A 36 -0.97 15.68 -15.02
CA GLN A 36 -0.31 16.65 -14.16
C GLN A 36 0.28 15.96 -12.91
N ASN A 37 1.09 16.70 -12.17
CA ASN A 37 1.78 16.18 -10.97
C ASN A 37 0.80 15.60 -9.93
N ILE A 38 -0.39 16.18 -9.80
CA ILE A 38 -1.38 15.77 -8.81
C ILE A 38 -1.96 14.37 -9.08
N GLN A 39 -2.08 13.97 -10.35
CA GLN A 39 -2.57 12.63 -10.70
C GLN A 39 -1.55 11.54 -10.37
N TYR A 40 -0.25 11.85 -10.41
CA TYR A 40 0.76 10.89 -9.90
C TYR A 40 0.54 10.63 -8.41
N VAL A 41 0.36 11.69 -7.62
CA VAL A 41 0.14 11.54 -6.17
C VAL A 41 -1.15 10.78 -5.88
N ALA A 42 -2.23 11.08 -6.60
CA ALA A 42 -3.52 10.42 -6.40
C ALA A 42 -3.54 8.94 -6.82
N CYS A 43 -2.84 8.58 -7.90
CA CYS A 43 -2.84 7.21 -8.41
C CYS A 43 -1.81 6.32 -7.70
N TYR A 44 -0.63 6.86 -7.37
CA TYR A 44 0.47 6.08 -6.83
C TYR A 44 0.61 6.22 -5.31
N GLY A 45 0.27 7.38 -4.75
CA GLY A 45 0.37 7.64 -3.32
C GLY A 45 -0.44 6.65 -2.47
N PRO A 46 -1.76 6.50 -2.69
CA PRO A 46 -2.57 5.52 -1.96
C PRO A 46 -2.12 4.08 -2.19
N LEU A 47 -1.78 3.71 -3.42
CA LEU A 47 -1.34 2.36 -3.76
C LEU A 47 -0.06 1.98 -3.00
N PHE A 48 1.03 2.74 -3.23
CA PHE A 48 2.31 2.46 -2.59
C PHE A 48 2.31 2.77 -1.10
N GLY A 49 1.49 3.73 -0.66
CA GLY A 49 1.27 4.01 0.76
C GLY A 49 0.69 2.81 1.48
N CYS A 50 -0.39 2.19 0.96
CA CYS A 50 -0.94 0.98 1.55
C CYS A 50 0.01 -0.21 1.47
N ILE A 51 0.75 -0.39 0.37
CA ILE A 51 1.77 -1.44 0.26
C ILE A 51 2.86 -1.26 1.34
N ALA A 52 3.35 -0.04 1.53
CA ALA A 52 4.36 0.26 2.55
C ALA A 52 3.82 0.02 3.97
N LEU A 53 2.57 0.39 4.24
CA LEU A 53 1.91 0.11 5.51
C LEU A 53 1.73 -1.40 5.75
N GLY A 54 1.36 -2.16 4.72
CA GLY A 54 1.26 -3.62 4.78
C GLY A 54 2.61 -4.28 5.06
N ALA A 55 3.66 -3.84 4.38
CA ALA A 55 5.03 -4.31 4.63
C ALA A 55 5.47 -4.00 6.06
N TRP A 56 5.25 -2.77 6.53
CA TRP A 56 5.56 -2.37 7.91
C TRP A 56 4.81 -3.21 8.94
N TYR A 57 3.51 -3.47 8.71
CA TYR A 57 2.72 -4.34 9.57
C TYR A 57 3.29 -5.76 9.60
N GLY A 58 3.65 -6.32 8.44
CA GLY A 58 4.29 -7.64 8.38
C GLY A 58 5.60 -7.71 9.16
N ILE A 59 6.43 -6.65 9.11
CA ILE A 59 7.67 -6.56 9.91
C ILE A 59 7.34 -6.51 11.39
N LYS A 60 6.35 -5.70 11.78
CA LYS A 60 5.91 -5.57 13.17
C LYS A 60 5.45 -6.92 13.74
N VAL A 61 4.58 -7.63 13.02
CA VAL A 61 4.08 -8.94 13.46
C VAL A 61 5.19 -9.96 13.60
N ASN A 62 6.15 -10.02 12.67
CA ASN A 62 7.30 -10.92 12.80
C ASN A 62 8.10 -10.62 14.06
N ARG A 63 8.39 -9.34 14.33
CA ARG A 63 9.13 -8.93 15.52
C ARG A 63 8.39 -9.29 16.79
N ASP A 64 7.07 -9.08 16.81
CA ASP A 64 6.25 -9.38 17.99
C ASP A 64 6.24 -10.90 18.26
N GLU A 65 6.15 -11.75 17.23
CA GLU A 65 6.28 -13.22 17.38
C GLU A 65 7.65 -13.68 17.87
N GLU A 66 8.74 -13.02 17.44
CA GLU A 66 10.10 -13.35 17.89
C GLU A 66 10.32 -13.03 19.38
N MET A 67 9.59 -12.07 19.94
CA MET A 67 9.69 -11.69 21.36
C MET A 67 8.87 -12.60 22.27
N ASP A 68 7.86 -13.29 21.73
CA ASP A 68 6.98 -14.21 22.45
C ASP A 68 7.45 -15.68 22.39
N ALA A 69 8.51 -15.99 21.63
CA ALA A 69 9.07 -17.32 21.41
C ALA A 69 10.26 -17.64 22.33
#